data_AF-R9GX14-F1
#
_entry.id   AF-R9GX14-F1
#
_cell.length_a   1.000
_cell.length_b   1.000
_cell.length_c   1.000
_cell.angle_alpha   90.00
_cell.angle_beta   90.00
_cell.angle_gamma   90.00
#
_symmetry.space_group_name_H-M   'P 1'
#
loop_
_entity.id
_entity.type
_entity.pdbx_description
1 polymer ?
#
loop_
_entity_poly.entity_id
_entity_poly.type
_entity_poly.pdbx_seq_one_letter_code
_entity_poly.pdbx_strand_id
1 'polypeptide(L)'
;MNVPNKITSADFEGWVQERGLYFPSEWDSRYETILSTNDLNDPPLEGGLLVAKYGQGYYIYTGYSWFRELPAGVPGAYRLFVNMISLGK
;
A
#
# COMPACT_ATOMS: atom_id res chain seq x y z
N MET A 1 3.38 -7.93 -4.50
CA MET A 1 2.11 -7.20 -4.73
C MET A 1 1.93 -6.85 -6.22
N ASN A 2 1.84 -7.86 -7.09
CA ASN A 2 1.73 -7.67 -8.56
C ASN A 2 0.76 -8.66 -9.22
N VAL A 3 -0.10 -9.29 -8.42
CA VAL A 3 -1.09 -10.27 -8.85
C VAL A 3 -2.37 -9.99 -8.07
N PRO A 4 -3.56 -9.99 -8.71
CA PRO A 4 -3.79 -10.20 -10.14
C PRO A 4 -3.40 -9.01 -11.04
N ASN A 5 -3.20 -7.82 -10.47
CA ASN A 5 -2.85 -6.63 -11.22
C ASN A 5 -1.36 -6.33 -11.12
N LYS A 6 -0.68 -6.11 -12.23
CA LYS A 6 0.66 -5.54 -12.22
C LYS A 6 0.57 -4.07 -11.77
N ILE A 7 1.35 -3.70 -10.75
CA ILE A 7 1.41 -2.35 -10.20
C ILE A 7 2.65 -1.65 -10.75
N THR A 8 2.48 -0.40 -11.15
CA THR A 8 3.52 0.47 -11.71
C THR A 8 3.40 1.86 -11.10
N SER A 9 4.32 2.77 -11.44
CA SER A 9 4.22 4.17 -11.04
C SER A 9 2.92 4.85 -11.49
N ALA A 10 2.35 4.41 -12.62
CA ALA A 10 1.08 4.95 -13.14
C ALA A 10 -0.12 4.68 -12.21
N ASP A 11 -0.03 3.68 -11.34
CA ASP A 11 -1.08 3.39 -10.35
C ASP A 11 -1.12 4.40 -9.20
N PHE A 12 -0.13 5.27 -9.12
CA PHE A 12 -0.06 6.36 -8.16
C PHE A 12 -0.44 7.72 -8.77
N GLU A 13 -0.84 7.75 -10.04
CA GLU A 13 -1.35 8.94 -10.70
C GLU A 13 -2.80 9.23 -10.27
N GLY A 14 -3.13 10.52 -10.14
CA GLY A 14 -4.49 10.96 -9.81
C GLY A 14 -4.91 10.75 -8.35
N TRP A 15 -3.98 10.33 -7.48
CA TRP A 15 -4.22 10.28 -6.03
C TRP A 15 -4.57 11.66 -5.49
N VAL A 16 -5.49 11.72 -4.53
CA VAL A 16 -6.04 12.97 -4.02
C VAL A 16 -5.53 13.29 -2.62
N GLN A 17 -4.90 14.46 -2.47
CA GLN A 17 -4.23 14.89 -1.23
C GLN A 17 -3.01 13.99 -0.89
N GLU A 18 -2.84 13.65 0.38
CA GLU A 18 -1.71 12.91 0.92
C GLU A 18 -1.88 11.41 0.67
N ARG A 19 -0.80 10.73 0.25
CA ARG A 19 -0.87 9.28 -0.06
C ARG A 19 -1.21 8.45 1.16
N GLY A 20 -0.73 8.83 2.33
CA GLY A 20 -0.97 8.10 3.55
C GLY A 20 -0.52 8.89 4.76
N LEU A 21 -0.99 8.43 5.92
CA LEU A 21 -0.81 9.12 7.19
C LEU A 21 -0.24 8.13 8.21
N TYR A 22 0.56 8.66 9.13
CA TYR A 22 1.01 7.93 10.32
C TYR A 22 1.74 6.62 10.00
N PHE A 23 2.64 6.63 9.01
CA PHE A 23 3.46 5.45 8.73
C PHE A 23 4.28 5.11 9.98
N PRO A 24 4.29 3.83 10.42
CA PRO A 24 5.10 3.43 11.56
C PRO A 24 6.57 3.63 11.19
N SER A 25 7.38 4.07 12.15
CA SER A 25 8.83 4.16 11.98
C SER A 25 9.56 2.85 12.30
N GLU A 26 8.87 1.92 12.97
CA GLU A 26 9.41 0.64 13.41
C GLU A 26 8.35 -0.46 13.29
N TRP A 27 8.80 -1.67 12.99
CA TRP A 27 7.98 -2.87 12.91
C TRP A 27 8.84 -4.11 13.15
N ASP A 28 8.19 -5.24 13.42
CA ASP A 28 8.84 -6.52 13.62
C ASP A 28 9.51 -7.01 12.31
N SER A 29 10.66 -7.68 12.40
CA SER A 29 11.44 -8.14 11.24
C SER A 29 10.72 -9.16 10.35
N ARG A 30 9.59 -9.73 10.80
CA ARG A 30 8.72 -10.59 9.99
C ARG A 30 7.94 -9.82 8.91
N TYR A 31 7.87 -8.50 9.01
CA TYR A 31 7.19 -7.67 8.01
C TYR A 31 8.10 -7.34 6.84
N GLU A 32 7.57 -7.53 5.64
CA GLU A 32 8.15 -7.04 4.39
C GLU A 32 7.56 -5.68 4.05
N THR A 33 8.41 -4.71 3.69
CA THR A 33 8.01 -3.42 3.15
C THR A 33 7.75 -3.56 1.66
N ILE A 34 6.48 -3.44 1.28
CA ILE A 34 6.05 -3.75 -0.10
C ILE A 34 6.24 -2.54 -1.02
N LEU A 35 6.06 -1.34 -0.49
CA LEU A 35 6.12 -0.09 -1.22
C LEU A 35 6.85 0.97 -0.40
N SER A 36 7.57 1.84 -1.11
CA SER A 36 8.05 3.12 -0.61
C SER A 36 7.33 4.22 -1.38
N THR A 37 6.89 5.26 -0.68
CA THR A 37 6.16 6.40 -1.27
C THR A 37 6.50 7.69 -0.55
N ASN A 38 6.46 8.81 -1.25
CA ASN A 38 6.58 10.14 -0.68
C ASN A 38 5.64 11.12 -1.36
N ASP A 39 5.17 12.10 -0.61
CA ASP A 39 4.55 13.29 -1.17
C ASP A 39 5.59 14.23 -1.78
N LEU A 40 5.11 15.23 -2.52
CA LEU A 40 5.98 16.10 -3.31
C LEU A 40 6.97 16.83 -2.38
N ASN A 41 8.26 16.71 -2.68
CA ASN A 41 9.39 17.26 -1.93
C ASN A 41 9.76 16.52 -0.63
N ASP A 42 9.02 15.49 -0.23
CA ASP A 42 9.37 14.67 0.93
C ASP A 42 10.27 13.49 0.53
N PRO A 43 11.13 12.99 1.45
CA PRO A 43 11.90 11.78 1.19
C PRO A 43 10.97 10.54 1.11
N PRO A 44 11.32 9.51 0.31
CA PRO A 44 10.62 8.23 0.28
C PRO A 44 10.47 7.62 1.67
N LEU A 45 9.23 7.29 2.04
CA LEU A 45 8.90 6.60 3.29
C LEU A 45 8.46 5.17 3.00
N GLU A 46 9.02 4.24 3.76
CA GLU A 46 8.50 2.87 3.86
C GLU A 46 7.45 2.77 4.98
N GLY A 47 6.86 1.59 5.17
CA GLY A 47 5.90 1.36 6.25
C GLY A 47 4.43 1.63 5.90
N GLY A 48 4.15 2.29 4.77
CA GLY A 48 2.78 2.51 4.28
C GLY A 48 2.02 1.22 3.91
N LEU A 49 2.75 0.14 3.62
CA LEU A 49 2.22 -1.19 3.39
C LEU A 49 3.22 -2.25 3.85
N LEU A 50 2.88 -2.89 4.97
CA LEU A 50 3.64 -3.95 5.61
C LEU A 50 2.89 -5.26 5.50
N VAL A 51 3.57 -6.32 5.07
CA VAL A 51 2.98 -7.65 4.95
C VAL A 51 3.82 -8.67 5.70
N ALA A 52 3.20 -9.46 6.57
CA ALA A 52 3.84 -10.57 7.25
C ALA A 52 3.05 -11.86 7.02
N LYS A 53 3.74 -12.97 6.75
CA LYS A 53 3.11 -14.28 6.77
C LYS A 53 2.89 -14.70 8.22
N TYR A 54 1.66 -15.11 8.56
CA TYR A 54 1.30 -15.56 9.90
C TYR A 54 0.44 -16.82 9.83
N GLY A 55 0.98 -17.93 10.34
CA GLY A 55 0.35 -19.24 10.19
C GLY A 55 0.11 -19.60 8.72
N GLN A 56 -1.15 -19.86 8.37
CA GLN A 56 -1.57 -20.20 7.00
C GLN A 56 -2.00 -18.97 6.18
N GLY A 57 -1.88 -17.76 6.72
CA GLY A 57 -2.35 -16.54 6.07
C GLY A 57 -1.34 -15.40 6.12
N TYR A 58 -1.85 -14.20 5.84
CA TYR A 58 -1.08 -12.96 5.82
C TYR A 58 -1.73 -11.94 6.73
N TYR A 59 -0.91 -11.21 7.49
CA TYR A 59 -1.30 -9.98 8.16
C TYR A 59 -0.81 -8.80 7.33
N ILE A 60 -1.69 -7.84 7.07
CA ILE A 60 -1.39 -6.64 6.30
C ILE A 60 -1.67 -5.43 7.18
N TYR A 61 -0.65 -4.62 7.41
CA TYR A 61 -0.82 -3.26 7.90
C TYR A 61 -0.73 -2.29 6.71
N THR A 62 -1.60 -1.28 6.68
CA THR A 62 -1.52 -0.24 5.68
C THR A 62 -1.96 1.11 6.23
N GLY A 63 -1.13 2.13 5.99
CA GLY A 63 -1.36 3.53 6.37
C GLY A 63 -1.79 4.43 5.20
N TYR A 64 -2.06 3.86 4.02
CA TYR A 64 -2.50 4.64 2.86
C TYR A 64 -3.91 5.21 3.05
N SER A 65 -4.17 6.35 2.43
CA SER A 65 -5.42 7.12 2.51
C SER A 65 -6.58 6.47 1.73
N TRP A 66 -6.83 5.16 1.91
CA TRP A 66 -7.85 4.41 1.17
C TRP A 66 -9.24 5.04 1.20
N PHE A 67 -9.59 5.64 2.33
CA PHE A 67 -10.85 6.35 2.54
C PHE A 67 -11.01 7.61 1.66
N ARG A 68 -9.94 8.08 1.02
CA ARG A 68 -9.96 9.15 0.02
C ARG A 68 -9.88 8.59 -1.38
N GLU A 69 -8.90 7.73 -1.62
CA GLU A 69 -8.59 7.26 -2.97
C GLU A 69 -9.66 6.33 -3.55
N LEU A 70 -10.25 5.46 -2.72
CA LEU A 70 -11.31 4.57 -3.18
C LEU A 70 -12.58 5.39 -3.50
N PRO A 71 -13.11 6.27 -2.62
CA PRO A 71 -14.27 7.09 -2.99
C PRO A 71 -14.02 8.07 -4.15
N ALA A 72 -12.78 8.56 -4.33
CA ALA A 72 -12.41 9.39 -5.46
C ALA A 72 -12.34 8.61 -6.80
N GLY A 73 -12.46 7.29 -6.77
CA GLY A 73 -12.47 6.46 -7.97
C GLY A 73 -11.08 6.24 -8.58
N VAL A 74 -10.01 6.40 -7.82
CA VAL A 74 -8.64 6.31 -8.34
C VAL A 74 -8.32 4.87 -8.76
N PRO A 75 -8.13 4.57 -10.07
CA PRO A 75 -8.05 3.19 -10.55
C PRO A 75 -6.90 2.39 -9.96
N GLY A 76 -5.74 3.02 -9.76
CA GLY A 76 -4.58 2.36 -9.17
C GLY A 76 -4.76 1.98 -7.70
N ALA A 77 -5.50 2.78 -6.93
CA ALA A 77 -5.86 2.45 -5.55
C ALA A 77 -6.71 1.17 -5.48
N TYR A 78 -7.69 1.03 -6.38
CA TYR A 78 -8.48 -0.20 -6.48
C TYR A 78 -7.64 -1.42 -6.89
N ARG A 79 -6.74 -1.28 -7.87
CA ARG A 79 -5.86 -2.39 -8.29
C ARG A 79 -4.96 -2.86 -7.15
N LEU A 80 -4.37 -1.92 -6.42
CA LEU A 80 -3.54 -2.24 -5.26
C LEU A 80 -4.36 -2.90 -4.14
N PHE A 81 -5.57 -2.39 -3.86
CA PHE A 81 -6.48 -2.98 -2.89
C PHE A 81 -6.91 -4.41 -3.26
N VAL A 82 -7.22 -4.66 -4.54
CA VAL A 82 -7.56 -5.99 -5.06
C VAL A 82 -6.39 -6.95 -4.91
N ASN A 83 -5.15 -6.49 -5.14
CA ASN A 83 -3.98 -7.34 -4.93
C ASN A 83 -3.82 -7.72 -3.44
N MET A 84 -4.09 -6.80 -2.50
CA MET A 84 -4.03 -7.08 -1.05
C MET A 84 -5.02 -8.18 -0.66
N ILE A 85 -6.28 -8.08 -1.05
CA ILE A 85 -7.31 -9.10 -0.73
C ILE A 85 -7.11 -10.43 -1.46
N SER A 86 -6.26 -10.45 -2.49
CA SER A 86 -5.94 -11.64 -3.28
C SER A 86 -4.68 -12.34 -2.77
N LEU A 87 -4.00 -11.81 -1.76
CA LEU A 87 -2.82 -12.45 -1.19
C LEU A 87 -3.15 -13.84 -0.63
N GLY A 88 -2.30 -14.81 -0.96
CA GLY A 88 -2.46 -16.21 -0.51
C GLY A 88 -3.54 -17.01 -1.24
N LYS A 89 -4.17 -16.44 -2.27
CA LYS A 89 -5.02 -17.18 -3.21
C LYS A 89 -4.22 -17.78 -4.35
#